data_AF-A0A5N6RIC2-F1
#
_entry.id   AF-A0A5N6RIC2-F1
#
_cell.length_a   1.000
_cell.length_b   1.000
_cell.length_c   1.000
_cell.angle_alpha   90.00
_cell.angle_beta   90.00
_cell.angle_gamma   90.00
#
_symmetry.space_group_name_H-M   'P 1'
#
loop_
_entity.id
_entity.type
_entity.pdbx_description
1 polymer ?
#
loop_
_entity_poly.entity_id
_entity_poly.type
_entity_poly.pdbx_seq_one_letter_code
_entity_poly.pdbx_strand_id
1 'polypeptide(L)'
;MKLYSFIFLILLLTHGYCKSDFRAGSPLMLAVPVEYSAGFIGRAFLMETNQRVPAFRVALSVEAFEGKYSCSLEVFLGDVKVWNSGHYSRFYTWDKCVLELTDDGDLRLMGPNEHVGWRTGTSGQGVERLEIQSSGNLVLVDTLNRIKWQSFNFPTDVMLWGQRLNVATRLTSFPSNSDSFYSFEIHRNKIALHLNSGKWNYSYWEFKPSNNRNITYVKVASKGLLLFSDEYKKIAQIPSQAPEPLRFLALGNSTGNLGLYFYSPGEGKFEAAFQALNTTCDLPLACKPYGICTFANACSCMRGLIGEKPTNSNCSVGISGGFCGSSKAEMLELDSVSSVLQDAAKRVNVSKETCENLCVDDCTCAAALYSSGIGEAEQRECHHYRLVMGVKQVEKGSGLSYMVKVPKGTRGSHGKSNVKKWVLIMVGVIDGLIILLVLGGLGYYFIQKRRKNPTQH
;
A
#
# COMPACT_ATOMS: atom_id res chain seq x y z
N MET A 1 -0.47 -36.68 55.47
CA MET A 1 0.76 -36.05 54.94
C MET A 1 0.88 -36.38 53.46
N LYS A 2 0.61 -35.41 52.58
CA LYS A 2 0.91 -35.52 51.14
C LYS A 2 1.94 -34.45 50.82
N LEU A 3 3.14 -34.88 50.43
CA LEU A 3 4.22 -34.02 49.93
C LEU A 3 3.81 -33.47 48.57
N TYR A 4 3.84 -32.15 48.40
CA TYR A 4 3.89 -31.52 47.08
C TYR A 4 5.35 -31.19 46.77
N SER A 5 5.87 -31.83 45.72
CA SER A 5 7.19 -31.53 45.16
C SER A 5 7.06 -30.28 44.28
N PHE A 6 7.69 -29.18 44.70
CA PHE A 6 7.84 -27.98 43.87
C PHE A 6 9.09 -28.14 43.01
N ILE A 7 8.90 -28.29 41.70
CA ILE A 7 9.99 -28.23 40.72
C ILE A 7 10.29 -26.75 40.49
N PHE A 8 11.46 -26.29 40.94
CA PHE A 8 11.99 -24.98 40.62
C PHE A 8 12.62 -25.02 39.22
N LEU A 9 12.00 -24.34 38.25
CA LEU A 9 12.59 -24.11 36.93
C LEU A 9 13.65 -23.01 37.08
N ILE A 10 14.93 -23.38 37.14
CA ILE A 10 16.04 -22.44 37.16
C ILE A 10 16.25 -21.93 35.73
N LEU A 11 15.77 -20.71 35.46
CA LEU A 11 16.14 -19.94 34.26
C LEU A 11 17.60 -19.49 34.40
N LEU A 12 18.51 -20.24 33.81
CA LEU A 12 19.89 -19.82 33.58
C LEU A 12 19.90 -18.70 32.52
N LEU A 13 19.86 -17.45 32.96
CA LEU A 13 20.19 -16.28 32.15
C LEU A 13 21.71 -16.27 31.94
N THR A 14 22.20 -17.03 30.96
CA THR A 14 23.56 -16.84 30.45
C THR A 14 23.62 -15.46 29.80
N HIS A 15 24.30 -14.51 30.44
CA HIS A 15 24.71 -13.25 29.80
C HIS A 15 25.74 -13.58 28.72
N GLY A 16 25.26 -14.02 27.55
CA GLY A 16 26.07 -14.10 26.35
C GLY A 16 26.35 -12.70 25.87
N TYR A 17 27.63 -12.33 25.76
CA TYR A 17 28.02 -11.18 24.95
C TYR A 17 27.49 -11.42 23.53
N CYS A 18 26.47 -10.67 23.11
CA CYS A 18 25.94 -10.72 21.75
C CYS A 18 27.08 -10.38 20.78
N LYS A 19 27.48 -11.35 19.95
CA LYS A 19 28.46 -11.12 18.89
C LYS A 19 27.77 -10.49 17.69
N SER A 20 28.48 -9.61 16.99
CA SER A 20 28.01 -9.03 15.72
C SER A 20 28.43 -9.86 14.50
N ASP A 21 29.09 -11.01 14.70
CA ASP A 21 29.59 -11.90 13.66
C ASP A 21 29.14 -13.37 13.84
N PHE A 22 28.91 -14.04 12.70
CA PHE A 22 28.63 -15.46 12.58
C PHE A 22 29.68 -16.09 11.65
N ARG A 23 30.36 -17.15 12.11
CA ARG A 23 31.51 -17.78 11.43
C ARG A 23 31.18 -19.17 10.91
N ALA A 24 31.99 -19.65 9.96
CA ALA A 24 31.93 -21.03 9.50
C ALA A 24 32.17 -22.03 10.64
N GLY A 25 31.57 -23.23 10.52
CA GLY A 25 31.88 -24.38 11.39
C GLY A 25 30.75 -24.88 12.29
N SER A 26 29.59 -24.22 12.38
CA SER A 26 28.40 -24.80 13.04
C SER A 26 27.10 -24.24 12.46
N PRO A 27 26.27 -25.07 11.80
CA PRO A 27 25.00 -24.61 11.27
C PRO A 27 24.02 -24.29 12.43
N LEU A 28 23.24 -23.22 12.26
CA LEU A 28 22.16 -22.87 13.17
C LEU A 28 20.86 -23.51 12.67
N MET A 29 20.18 -24.27 13.51
CA MET A 29 18.92 -24.93 13.16
C MET A 29 17.77 -24.36 13.98
N LEU A 30 16.66 -24.07 13.31
CA LEU A 30 15.35 -23.80 13.91
C LEU A 30 14.39 -24.93 13.54
N ALA A 31 13.74 -25.52 14.56
CA ALA A 31 12.71 -26.54 14.34
C ALA A 31 11.45 -25.91 13.75
N VAL A 32 10.83 -26.61 12.81
CA VAL A 32 9.57 -26.21 12.17
C VAL A 32 8.46 -27.12 12.72
N PRO A 33 7.34 -26.56 13.20
CA PRO A 33 6.23 -27.37 13.69
C PRO A 33 5.73 -28.38 12.64
N VAL A 34 5.39 -29.59 13.10
CA VAL A 34 4.84 -30.65 12.24
C VAL A 34 3.44 -30.28 11.76
N GLU A 35 2.62 -29.75 12.65
CA GLU A 35 1.27 -29.29 12.34
C GLU A 35 1.27 -27.79 12.03
N TYR A 36 0.53 -27.42 10.98
CA TYR A 36 0.38 -26.02 10.61
C TYR A 36 -0.43 -25.25 11.67
N SER A 37 0.17 -24.19 12.19
CA SER A 37 -0.44 -23.24 13.10
C SER A 37 -0.44 -21.85 12.45
N ALA A 38 -1.64 -21.34 12.17
CA ALA A 38 -1.82 -20.02 11.57
C ALA A 38 -1.24 -18.93 12.49
N GLY A 39 -0.41 -18.05 11.93
CA GLY A 39 0.24 -16.98 12.69
C GLY A 39 1.43 -17.43 13.54
N PHE A 40 1.88 -18.69 13.42
CA PHE A 40 3.12 -19.13 14.07
C PHE A 40 4.32 -18.31 13.58
N ILE A 41 5.17 -17.95 14.53
CA ILE A 41 6.42 -17.23 14.31
C ILE A 41 7.46 -17.83 15.27
N GLY A 42 8.49 -18.47 14.72
CA GLY A 42 9.68 -18.91 15.44
C GLY A 42 10.88 -18.08 15.00
N ARG A 43 11.68 -17.58 15.93
CA ARG A 43 12.89 -16.80 15.62
C ARG A 43 14.05 -17.19 16.52
N ALA A 44 15.23 -17.34 15.92
CA ALA A 44 16.50 -17.42 16.62
C ALA A 44 17.34 -16.19 16.24
N PHE A 45 17.56 -15.28 17.18
CA PHE A 45 18.43 -14.12 16.98
C PHE A 45 19.89 -14.55 17.11
N LEU A 46 20.69 -14.25 16.09
CA LEU A 46 22.09 -14.69 15.98
C LEU A 46 23.09 -13.55 16.12
N MET A 47 22.72 -12.31 15.80
CA MET A 47 23.62 -11.15 15.89
C MET A 47 22.85 -9.88 16.26
N GLU A 48 23.52 -8.97 16.95
CA GLU A 48 23.00 -7.66 17.33
C GLU A 48 24.09 -6.58 17.29
N THR A 49 23.72 -5.34 16.99
CA THR A 49 24.64 -4.19 17.03
C THR A 49 24.66 -3.52 18.41
N ASN A 50 25.84 -3.18 18.93
CA ASN A 50 26.01 -2.65 20.30
C ASN A 50 25.77 -1.13 20.48
N GLN A 51 25.40 -0.37 19.43
CA GLN A 51 25.68 1.09 19.41
C GLN A 51 24.49 2.05 19.48
N ARG A 52 23.25 1.65 19.15
CA ARG A 52 22.09 2.57 19.10
C ARG A 52 20.80 1.87 19.48
N VAL A 53 19.92 2.56 20.20
CA VAL A 53 18.53 2.12 20.43
C VAL A 53 17.63 2.81 19.39
N PRO A 54 16.82 2.04 18.64
CA PRO A 54 16.79 0.58 18.62
C PRO A 54 17.98 0.00 17.84
N ALA A 55 18.44 -1.17 18.26
CA ALA A 55 19.56 -1.88 17.65
C ALA A 55 19.11 -2.63 16.39
N PHE A 56 20.08 -2.91 15.51
CA PHE A 56 19.87 -3.89 14.45
C PHE A 56 20.08 -5.30 15.01
N ARG A 57 19.17 -6.21 14.67
CA ARG A 57 19.24 -7.63 15.05
C ARG A 57 19.06 -8.49 13.81
N VAL A 58 19.78 -9.61 13.74
CA VAL A 58 19.65 -10.59 12.66
C VAL A 58 19.04 -11.86 13.23
N ALA A 59 18.00 -12.38 12.58
CA ALA A 59 17.32 -13.59 13.00
C ALA A 59 17.19 -14.59 11.86
N LEU A 60 17.31 -15.87 12.23
CA LEU A 60 16.76 -16.98 11.45
C LEU A 60 15.29 -17.13 11.88
N SER A 61 14.38 -16.98 10.93
CA SER A 61 12.95 -16.93 11.16
C SER A 61 12.22 -18.05 10.42
N VAL A 62 11.19 -18.60 11.05
CA VAL A 62 10.17 -19.45 10.43
C VAL A 62 8.80 -18.84 10.72
N GLU A 63 8.10 -18.45 9.65
CA GLU A 63 6.79 -17.79 9.74
C GLU A 63 5.72 -18.61 8.99
N ALA A 64 4.52 -18.72 9.57
CA ALA A 64 3.37 -19.32 8.89
C ALA A 64 2.84 -18.39 7.78
N PHE A 65 2.71 -18.93 6.57
CA PHE A 65 2.21 -18.19 5.41
C PHE A 65 1.45 -19.13 4.46
N GLU A 66 0.19 -18.81 4.14
CA GLU A 66 -0.65 -19.53 3.16
C GLU A 66 -0.65 -21.07 3.34
N GLY A 67 -0.78 -21.55 4.59
CA GLY A 67 -0.86 -22.99 4.89
C GLY A 67 0.50 -23.71 4.92
N LYS A 68 1.61 -22.97 4.80
CA LYS A 68 2.98 -23.50 4.86
C LYS A 68 3.86 -22.68 5.81
N TYR A 69 5.07 -23.17 6.04
CA TYR A 69 6.09 -22.45 6.81
C TYR A 69 7.16 -21.90 5.88
N SER A 70 7.43 -20.59 5.98
CA SER A 70 8.50 -19.91 5.24
C SER A 70 9.71 -19.72 6.15
N CYS A 71 10.87 -20.17 5.70
CA CYS A 71 12.18 -20.00 6.35
C CYS A 71 12.92 -18.82 5.72
N SER A 72 13.44 -17.91 6.55
CA SER A 72 14.14 -16.71 6.09
C SER A 72 15.20 -16.24 7.08
N LEU A 73 16.27 -15.67 6.55
CA LEU A 73 17.17 -14.77 7.25
C LEU A 73 16.61 -13.35 7.18
N GLU A 74 16.47 -12.71 8.34
CA GLU A 74 15.80 -11.43 8.50
C GLU A 74 16.67 -10.44 9.29
N VAL A 75 16.62 -9.17 8.90
CA VAL A 75 17.23 -8.06 9.66
C VAL A 75 16.10 -7.21 10.24
N PHE A 76 16.21 -6.90 11.52
CA PHE A 76 15.29 -6.06 12.26
C PHE A 76 16.00 -4.79 12.73
N LEU A 77 15.27 -3.68 12.75
CA LEU A 77 15.63 -2.48 13.49
C LEU A 77 14.57 -2.28 14.58
N GLY A 78 14.92 -2.58 15.83
CA GLY A 78 13.91 -2.75 16.88
C GLY A 78 12.97 -3.90 16.50
N ASP A 79 11.67 -3.63 16.41
CA ASP A 79 10.67 -4.64 16.02
C ASP A 79 10.25 -4.53 14.55
N VAL A 80 10.87 -3.63 13.78
CA VAL A 80 10.60 -3.46 12.36
C VAL A 80 11.50 -4.39 11.54
N LYS A 81 10.91 -5.29 10.75
CA LYS A 81 11.64 -6.07 9.75
C LYS A 81 12.05 -5.14 8.60
N VAL A 82 13.35 -4.93 8.42
CA VAL A 82 13.92 -3.99 7.44
C VAL A 82 14.58 -4.68 6.24
N TRP A 83 14.82 -5.98 6.35
CA TRP A 83 15.29 -6.80 5.23
C TRP A 83 14.91 -8.27 5.44
N ASN A 84 14.67 -8.99 4.34
CA ASN A 84 14.29 -10.40 4.35
C ASN A 84 14.82 -11.11 3.09
N SER A 85 15.58 -12.19 3.28
CA SER A 85 16.05 -13.07 2.21
C SER A 85 14.92 -13.70 1.37
N GLY A 86 13.76 -13.95 1.97
CA GLY A 86 12.58 -14.53 1.32
C GLY A 86 11.65 -13.52 0.65
N HIS A 87 12.06 -12.27 0.47
CA HIS A 87 11.19 -11.19 -0.03
C HIS A 87 10.63 -11.42 -1.44
N TYR A 88 11.51 -11.77 -2.39
CA TYR A 88 11.12 -12.01 -3.78
C TYR A 88 10.71 -13.46 -4.05
N SER A 89 11.30 -14.39 -3.30
CA SER A 89 11.02 -15.83 -3.41
C SER A 89 11.04 -16.43 -2.02
N ARG A 90 9.86 -16.78 -1.51
CA ARG A 90 9.73 -17.43 -0.19
C ARG A 90 10.29 -18.84 -0.26
N PHE A 91 11.14 -19.17 0.70
CA PHE A 91 11.60 -20.54 0.87
C PHE A 91 10.66 -21.26 1.83
N TYR A 92 9.80 -22.13 1.29
CA TYR A 92 8.93 -22.98 2.10
C TYR A 92 9.66 -24.25 2.53
N THR A 93 9.57 -24.59 3.82
CA THR A 93 10.21 -25.77 4.40
C THR A 93 9.30 -26.45 5.42
N TRP A 94 9.68 -27.65 5.85
CA TRP A 94 9.05 -28.44 6.91
C TRP A 94 10.14 -29.05 7.80
N ASP A 95 9.80 -29.55 9.00
CA ASP A 95 10.71 -30.17 9.98
C ASP A 95 11.85 -29.27 10.52
N LYS A 96 12.67 -28.67 9.66
CA LYS A 96 13.77 -27.77 10.02
C LYS A 96 14.03 -26.65 9.02
N CYS A 97 14.62 -25.57 9.52
CA CYS A 97 15.18 -24.44 8.79
C CYS A 97 16.61 -24.26 9.30
N VAL A 98 17.60 -24.40 8.43
CA VAL A 98 19.02 -24.42 8.78
C VAL A 98 19.75 -23.28 8.08
N LEU A 99 20.45 -22.46 8.84
CA LEU A 99 21.39 -21.45 8.34
C LEU A 99 22.81 -22.01 8.45
N GLU A 100 23.54 -22.01 7.34
CA GLU A 100 24.92 -22.48 7.28
C GLU A 100 25.78 -21.48 6.51
N LEU A 101 26.96 -21.16 7.05
CA LEU A 101 28.06 -20.57 6.30
C LEU A 101 29.08 -21.68 6.04
N THR A 102 29.16 -22.12 4.79
CA THR A 102 29.99 -23.25 4.39
C THR A 102 31.48 -22.90 4.40
N ASP A 103 32.34 -23.92 4.47
CA ASP A 103 33.80 -23.73 4.45
C ASP A 103 34.31 -23.12 3.13
N ASP A 104 33.58 -23.32 2.03
CA ASP A 104 33.84 -22.65 0.74
C ASP A 104 33.28 -21.22 0.67
N GLY A 105 32.61 -20.73 1.72
CA GLY A 105 32.22 -19.33 1.88
C GLY A 105 30.84 -18.97 1.35
N ASP A 106 29.92 -19.93 1.21
CA ASP A 106 28.55 -19.69 0.78
C ASP A 106 27.58 -19.68 1.98
N LEU A 107 26.76 -18.64 2.11
CA LEU A 107 25.73 -18.58 3.14
C LEU A 107 24.44 -19.16 2.57
N ARG A 108 23.87 -20.18 3.21
CA ARG A 108 22.74 -20.95 2.70
C ARG A 108 21.64 -21.10 3.75
N LEU A 109 20.38 -21.07 3.29
CA LEU A 109 19.22 -21.53 4.04
C LEU A 109 18.76 -22.87 3.47
N MET A 110 18.65 -23.87 4.33
CA MET A 110 18.35 -25.25 3.97
C MET A 110 17.19 -25.81 4.76
N GLY A 111 16.45 -26.71 4.12
CA GLY A 111 15.41 -27.52 4.73
C GLY A 111 15.87 -28.95 4.98
N PRO A 112 14.92 -29.89 5.11
CA PRO A 112 15.20 -31.32 5.13
C PRO A 112 15.93 -31.78 3.87
N ASN A 113 16.69 -32.87 4.01
CA ASN A 113 17.44 -33.49 2.90
C ASN A 113 18.39 -32.52 2.17
N GLU A 114 18.94 -31.53 2.88
CA GLU A 114 19.87 -30.53 2.34
C GLU A 114 19.27 -29.68 1.20
N HIS A 115 17.94 -29.57 1.14
CA HIS A 115 17.29 -28.74 0.13
C HIS A 115 17.58 -27.26 0.37
N VAL A 116 18.38 -26.66 -0.51
CA VAL A 116 18.74 -25.24 -0.47
C VAL A 116 17.61 -24.39 -1.03
N GLY A 117 17.00 -23.57 -0.19
CA GLY A 117 15.94 -22.65 -0.58
C GLY A 117 16.42 -21.23 -0.89
N TRP A 118 17.53 -20.81 -0.30
CA TRP A 118 18.15 -19.51 -0.54
C TRP A 118 19.65 -19.59 -0.30
N ARG A 119 20.45 -18.82 -1.06
CA ARG A 119 21.89 -18.69 -0.84
C ARG A 119 22.46 -17.38 -1.38
N THR A 120 23.64 -16.99 -0.90
CA THR A 120 24.36 -15.78 -1.36
C THR A 120 25.14 -15.96 -2.65
N GLY A 121 25.50 -17.20 -3.02
CA GLY A 121 26.28 -17.48 -4.22
C GLY A 121 27.75 -17.07 -4.08
N THR A 122 28.29 -17.15 -2.86
CA THR A 122 29.64 -16.66 -2.52
C THR A 122 30.68 -17.76 -2.39
N SER A 123 30.32 -18.99 -2.76
CA SER A 123 31.24 -20.13 -2.87
C SER A 123 32.52 -19.77 -3.63
N GLY A 124 33.67 -20.10 -3.06
CA GLY A 124 35.01 -19.85 -3.61
C GLY A 124 35.50 -18.40 -3.50
N GLN A 125 34.73 -17.48 -2.91
CA GLN A 125 35.12 -16.06 -2.81
C GLN A 125 35.98 -15.73 -1.58
N GLY A 126 36.33 -16.74 -0.76
CA GLY A 126 37.13 -16.58 0.45
C GLY A 126 36.38 -15.88 1.59
N VAL A 127 35.06 -16.01 1.63
CA VAL A 127 34.24 -15.49 2.73
C VAL A 127 34.58 -16.24 4.02
N GLU A 128 34.77 -15.50 5.10
CA GLU A 128 35.13 -16.07 6.40
C GLU A 128 34.01 -15.88 7.44
N ARG A 129 33.27 -14.77 7.34
CA ARG A 129 32.22 -14.42 8.31
C ARG A 129 31.09 -13.59 7.72
N LEU A 130 29.93 -13.73 8.35
CA LEU A 130 28.76 -12.89 8.22
C LEU A 130 28.77 -11.84 9.35
N GLU A 131 28.50 -10.59 9.04
CA GLU A 131 28.58 -9.47 9.99
C GLU A 131 27.43 -8.48 9.77
N ILE A 132 26.83 -7.99 10.86
CA ILE A 132 25.84 -6.89 10.80
C ILE A 132 26.51 -5.56 11.16
N GLN A 133 26.51 -4.62 10.22
CA GLN A 133 27.08 -3.28 10.43
C GLN A 133 26.12 -2.37 11.20
N SER A 134 26.65 -1.29 11.79
CA SER A 134 25.84 -0.29 12.52
C SER A 134 24.84 0.49 11.64
N SER A 135 24.97 0.39 10.31
CA SER A 135 24.01 0.89 9.32
C SER A 135 22.83 -0.07 9.08
N GLY A 136 22.90 -1.29 9.59
CA GLY A 136 21.97 -2.38 9.27
C GLY A 136 22.34 -3.16 8.00
N ASN A 137 23.49 -2.85 7.37
CA ASN A 137 23.99 -3.60 6.23
C ASN A 137 24.54 -4.95 6.71
N LEU A 138 23.93 -6.04 6.26
CA LEU A 138 24.35 -7.41 6.53
C LEU A 138 25.35 -7.81 5.44
N VAL A 139 26.58 -8.13 5.83
CA VAL A 139 27.69 -8.34 4.88
C VAL A 139 28.38 -9.68 5.09
N LEU A 140 28.81 -10.29 4.00
CA LEU A 140 29.81 -11.37 4.01
C LEU A 140 31.17 -10.78 3.64
N VAL A 141 32.18 -11.08 4.45
CA VAL A 141 33.52 -10.50 4.31
C VAL A 141 34.60 -11.58 4.31
N ASP A 142 35.71 -11.30 3.63
CA ASP A 142 36.91 -12.13 3.69
C ASP A 142 37.80 -11.79 4.90
N THR A 143 38.90 -12.52 5.04
CA THR A 143 39.91 -12.34 6.10
C THR A 143 40.57 -10.96 6.08
N LEU A 144 40.49 -10.23 4.96
CA LEU A 144 40.98 -8.86 4.80
C LEU A 144 39.87 -7.82 4.99
N ASN A 145 38.70 -8.22 5.50
CA ASN A 145 37.51 -7.39 5.70
C ASN A 145 36.93 -6.80 4.40
N ARG A 146 37.18 -7.43 3.25
CA ARG A 146 36.59 -7.00 1.98
C ARG A 146 35.21 -7.62 1.83
N ILE A 147 34.22 -6.78 1.56
CA ILE A 147 32.83 -7.19 1.32
C ILE A 147 32.75 -8.01 0.03
N LYS A 148 32.23 -9.23 0.14
CA LYS A 148 31.94 -10.14 -0.98
C LYS A 148 30.47 -10.13 -1.35
N TRP A 149 29.61 -9.92 -0.37
CA TRP A 149 28.16 -9.81 -0.54
C TRP A 149 27.59 -8.85 0.51
N GLN A 150 26.50 -8.15 0.18
CA GLN A 150 25.82 -7.25 1.11
C GLN A 150 24.32 -7.16 0.84
N SER A 151 23.53 -7.07 1.92
CA SER A 151 22.06 -6.97 1.84
C SER A 151 21.60 -5.67 1.17
N PHE A 152 22.38 -4.59 1.25
CA PHE A 152 22.03 -3.31 0.63
C PHE A 152 21.92 -3.35 -0.89
N ASN A 153 22.50 -4.36 -1.55
CA ASN A 153 22.34 -4.58 -2.99
C ASN A 153 21.02 -5.27 -3.36
N PHE A 154 20.28 -5.79 -2.37
CA PHE A 154 19.05 -6.55 -2.54
C PHE A 154 17.93 -5.97 -1.66
N PRO A 155 17.47 -4.74 -1.93
CA PRO A 155 16.45 -4.10 -1.10
C PRO A 155 15.08 -4.76 -1.23
N THR A 156 14.28 -4.63 -0.17
CA THR A 156 12.90 -5.15 -0.06
C THR A 156 11.89 -4.02 -0.27
N ASP A 157 11.03 -3.77 0.71
CA ASP A 157 10.12 -2.63 0.87
C ASP A 157 10.74 -1.47 1.68
N VAL A 158 11.92 -1.66 2.27
CA VAL A 158 12.58 -0.68 3.16
C VAL A 158 13.93 -0.22 2.59
N MET A 159 14.21 1.07 2.77
CA MET A 159 15.51 1.69 2.54
C MET A 159 16.07 2.23 3.85
N LEU A 160 17.23 1.72 4.27
CA LEU A 160 17.90 2.16 5.50
C LEU A 160 18.76 3.42 5.30
N TRP A 161 19.05 4.12 6.40
CA TRP A 161 20.10 5.15 6.39
C TRP A 161 21.43 4.57 5.92
N GLY A 162 22.09 5.27 4.99
CA GLY A 162 23.42 4.90 4.49
C GLY A 162 23.37 4.03 3.23
N GLN A 163 22.19 3.47 2.91
CA GLN A 163 21.93 2.86 1.62
C GLN A 163 21.77 3.95 0.55
N ARG A 164 22.16 3.64 -0.68
CA ARG A 164 21.89 4.45 -1.88
C ARG A 164 21.11 3.61 -2.85
N LEU A 165 19.96 4.10 -3.31
CA LEU A 165 19.18 3.47 -4.36
C LEU A 165 19.34 4.29 -5.63
N ASN A 166 19.70 3.64 -6.73
CA ASN A 166 19.85 4.28 -8.03
C ASN A 166 18.61 4.05 -8.91
N VAL A 167 18.61 4.61 -10.11
CA VAL A 167 17.50 4.47 -11.09
C VAL A 167 17.20 3.03 -11.53
N ALA A 168 18.10 2.07 -11.29
CA ALA A 168 17.87 0.66 -11.58
C ALA A 168 17.24 -0.10 -10.39
N THR A 169 17.10 0.56 -9.24
CA THR A 169 16.65 -0.07 -8.00
C THR A 169 15.17 0.23 -7.77
N ARG A 170 14.42 -0.78 -7.34
CA ARG A 170 13.02 -0.66 -6.93
C ARG A 170 12.84 -1.24 -5.53
N LEU A 171 11.97 -0.62 -4.74
CA LEU A 171 11.43 -1.26 -3.55
C LEU A 171 10.09 -1.89 -3.91
N THR A 172 9.77 -3.04 -3.33
CA THR A 172 8.52 -3.75 -3.62
C THR A 172 7.85 -4.20 -2.34
N SER A 173 6.53 -4.14 -2.30
CA SER A 173 5.71 -4.68 -1.22
C SER A 173 4.64 -5.59 -1.82
N PHE A 174 4.46 -6.76 -1.20
CA PHE A 174 3.52 -7.79 -1.63
C PHE A 174 2.42 -7.96 -0.58
N PRO A 175 1.26 -7.28 -0.74
CA PRO A 175 0.13 -7.44 0.15
C PRO A 175 -0.34 -8.89 0.17
N SER A 176 -0.67 -9.42 1.35
CA SER A 176 -1.23 -10.76 1.48
C SER A 176 -2.57 -10.85 0.75
N ASN A 177 -2.84 -12.00 0.10
CA ASN A 177 -4.09 -12.27 -0.62
C ASN A 177 -4.38 -11.30 -1.78
N SER A 178 -3.34 -10.83 -2.48
CA SER A 178 -3.45 -9.94 -3.63
C SER A 178 -2.54 -10.42 -4.77
N ASP A 179 -3.08 -10.47 -5.99
CA ASP A 179 -2.29 -10.68 -7.21
C ASP A 179 -1.55 -9.40 -7.63
N SER A 180 -1.84 -8.27 -6.98
CA SER A 180 -1.19 -6.98 -7.21
C SER A 180 -0.18 -6.65 -6.13
N PHE A 181 0.89 -5.96 -6.50
CA PHE A 181 1.95 -5.53 -5.59
C PHE A 181 2.33 -4.07 -5.81
N TYR A 182 2.88 -3.43 -4.77
CA TYR A 182 3.32 -2.04 -4.84
C TYR A 182 4.80 -1.95 -5.18
N SER A 183 5.20 -0.92 -5.91
CA SER A 183 6.61 -0.56 -6.08
C SER A 183 6.87 0.92 -5.84
N PHE A 184 8.04 1.21 -5.27
CA PHE A 184 8.66 2.54 -5.30
C PHE A 184 9.79 2.50 -6.32
N GLU A 185 9.70 3.38 -7.31
CA GLU A 185 10.60 3.39 -8.46
C GLU A 185 11.26 4.77 -8.63
N ILE A 186 12.53 4.74 -9.02
CA ILE A 186 13.33 5.93 -9.26
C ILE A 186 13.56 6.02 -10.76
N HIS A 187 12.91 6.98 -11.41
CA HIS A 187 13.16 7.30 -12.81
C HIS A 187 14.14 8.47 -12.92
N ARG A 188 14.62 8.76 -14.13
CA ARG A 188 15.53 9.89 -14.36
C ARG A 188 14.91 11.23 -14.00
N ASN A 189 13.61 11.43 -14.21
CA ASN A 189 12.96 12.73 -14.02
C ASN A 189 11.95 12.77 -12.86
N LYS A 190 11.63 11.62 -12.24
CA LYS A 190 10.65 11.51 -11.17
C LYS A 190 10.98 10.33 -10.26
N ILE A 191 10.52 10.38 -9.02
CA ILE A 191 10.26 9.17 -8.23
C ILE A 191 8.77 8.92 -8.22
N ALA A 192 8.35 7.66 -8.22
CA ALA A 192 6.94 7.30 -8.35
C ALA A 192 6.59 6.07 -7.52
N LEU A 193 5.34 6.03 -7.08
CA LEU A 193 4.71 4.84 -6.52
C LEU A 193 3.78 4.21 -7.54
N HIS A 194 3.81 2.89 -7.57
CA HIS A 194 3.25 2.10 -8.66
C HIS A 194 2.45 0.91 -8.12
N LEU A 195 1.22 0.75 -8.63
CA LEU A 195 0.41 -0.45 -8.43
C LEU A 195 0.62 -1.35 -9.64
N ASN A 196 1.21 -2.52 -9.40
CA ASN A 196 1.50 -3.52 -10.42
C ASN A 196 0.46 -4.62 -10.34
N SER A 197 -0.23 -4.90 -11.45
CA SER A 197 -1.25 -5.95 -11.55
C SER A 197 -1.12 -6.69 -12.88
N GLY A 198 -0.66 -7.93 -12.83
CA GLY A 198 -0.31 -8.70 -14.02
C GLY A 198 0.80 -8.03 -14.84
N LYS A 199 0.50 -7.63 -16.08
CA LYS A 199 1.43 -6.91 -16.97
C LYS A 199 1.28 -5.39 -16.90
N TRP A 200 0.34 -4.90 -16.10
CA TRP A 200 -0.01 -3.48 -16.03
C TRP A 200 0.60 -2.84 -14.82
N ASN A 201 1.07 -1.61 -15.00
CA ASN A 201 1.62 -0.79 -13.95
C ASN A 201 0.95 0.59 -14.03
N TYR A 202 0.34 1.03 -12.93
CA TYR A 202 -0.28 2.35 -12.80
C TYR A 202 0.42 3.14 -11.70
N SER A 203 0.92 4.33 -12.03
CA SER A 203 1.40 5.23 -10.98
C SER A 203 0.22 5.75 -10.16
N TYR A 204 0.39 6.02 -8.88
CA TYR A 204 -0.64 6.68 -8.06
C TYR A 204 -0.08 7.84 -7.23
N TRP A 205 1.22 8.08 -7.31
CA TRP A 205 1.90 9.20 -6.67
C TRP A 205 3.23 9.45 -7.36
N GLU A 206 3.58 10.72 -7.54
CA GLU A 206 4.85 11.13 -8.16
C GLU A 206 5.46 12.32 -7.44
N PHE A 207 6.80 12.38 -7.44
CA PHE A 207 7.55 13.57 -7.09
C PHE A 207 8.60 13.87 -8.16
N LYS A 208 8.55 15.09 -8.72
CA LYS A 208 9.43 15.57 -9.78
C LYS A 208 10.35 16.66 -9.25
N PRO A 209 11.68 16.55 -9.39
CA PRO A 209 12.60 17.65 -9.12
C PRO A 209 12.26 18.88 -9.96
N SER A 210 12.42 20.08 -9.40
CA SER A 210 12.28 21.33 -10.15
C SER A 210 13.22 21.37 -11.35
N ASN A 211 12.79 22.01 -12.42
CA ASN A 211 13.55 22.18 -13.67
C ASN A 211 13.95 20.86 -14.36
N ASN A 212 13.20 19.77 -14.16
CA ASN A 212 13.41 18.47 -14.80
C ASN A 212 14.84 17.92 -14.69
N ARG A 213 15.51 18.16 -13.55
CA ARG A 213 16.86 17.65 -13.32
C ARG A 213 16.88 16.13 -13.23
N ASN A 214 17.94 15.52 -13.77
CA ASN A 214 18.11 14.08 -13.76
C ASN A 214 18.51 13.54 -12.38
N ILE A 215 17.72 12.62 -11.87
CA ILE A 215 17.98 11.82 -10.68
C ILE A 215 18.91 10.67 -11.07
N THR A 216 19.98 10.49 -10.30
CA THR A 216 20.89 9.36 -10.42
C THR A 216 20.73 8.39 -9.25
N TYR A 217 20.63 8.93 -8.03
CA TYR A 217 20.37 8.15 -6.83
C TYR A 217 19.65 8.95 -5.76
N VAL A 218 19.06 8.24 -4.81
CA VAL A 218 18.43 8.80 -3.61
C VAL A 218 19.09 8.25 -2.36
N LYS A 219 19.02 8.99 -1.24
CA LYS A 219 19.41 8.52 0.09
C LYS A 219 18.56 9.13 1.19
N VAL A 220 18.26 8.34 2.21
CA VAL A 220 17.66 8.85 3.46
C VAL A 220 18.73 9.64 4.22
N ALA A 221 18.37 10.82 4.69
CA ALA A 221 19.20 11.68 5.54
C ALA A 221 18.39 12.18 6.74
N SER A 222 19.05 12.82 7.71
CA SER A 222 18.40 13.29 8.95
C SER A 222 17.16 14.15 8.74
N LYS A 223 17.13 14.98 7.69
CA LYS A 223 16.05 15.95 7.41
C LYS A 223 15.21 15.63 6.17
N GLY A 224 15.28 14.40 5.65
CA GLY A 224 14.45 14.00 4.51
C GLY A 224 15.07 12.98 3.57
N LEU A 225 14.34 12.67 2.50
CA LEU A 225 14.85 11.92 1.36
C LEU A 225 15.54 12.89 0.40
N LEU A 226 16.82 12.66 0.15
CA LEU A 226 17.64 13.51 -0.72
C LEU A 226 17.81 12.86 -2.09
N LEU A 227 17.61 13.65 -3.15
CA LEU A 227 17.78 13.22 -4.54
C LEU A 227 19.03 13.90 -5.11
N PHE A 228 19.86 13.13 -5.82
CA PHE A 228 21.16 13.57 -6.33
C PHE A 228 21.29 13.36 -7.84
N SER A 229 22.05 14.24 -8.49
CA SER A 229 22.56 14.03 -9.84
C SER A 229 23.85 13.18 -9.83
N ASP A 230 24.36 12.91 -11.03
CA ASP A 230 25.62 12.22 -11.32
C ASP A 230 26.85 12.94 -10.74
N GLU A 231 26.85 14.27 -10.72
CA GLU A 231 27.89 15.11 -10.09
C GLU A 231 27.82 15.15 -8.54
N TYR A 232 27.08 14.23 -7.90
CA TYR A 232 26.84 14.22 -6.43
C TYR A 232 26.18 15.50 -5.89
N LYS A 233 25.56 16.30 -6.75
CA LYS A 233 24.85 17.52 -6.37
C LYS A 233 23.44 17.18 -5.92
N LYS A 234 23.04 17.70 -4.75
CA LYS A 234 21.63 17.61 -4.29
C LYS A 234 20.75 18.42 -5.24
N ILE A 235 19.77 17.77 -5.88
CA ILE A 235 18.86 18.41 -6.84
C ILE A 235 17.46 18.64 -6.28
N ALA A 236 17.02 17.81 -5.33
CA ALA A 236 15.72 17.92 -4.68
C ALA A 236 15.75 17.23 -3.31
N GLN A 237 14.71 17.49 -2.52
CA GLN A 237 14.53 16.89 -1.20
C GLN A 237 13.04 16.79 -0.89
N ILE A 238 12.62 15.63 -0.37
CA ILE A 238 11.35 15.50 0.35
C ILE A 238 11.67 15.77 1.82
N PRO A 239 11.24 16.92 2.37
CA PRO A 239 11.66 17.35 3.69
C PRO A 239 10.97 16.53 4.78
N SER A 240 11.65 16.39 5.90
CA SER A 240 11.10 15.89 7.16
C SER A 240 11.28 16.98 8.23
N GLN A 241 10.22 17.26 8.97
CA GLN A 241 10.22 18.15 10.13
C GLN A 241 10.32 17.37 11.46
N ALA A 242 10.69 16.09 11.41
CA ALA A 242 10.81 15.28 12.60
C ALA A 242 11.81 15.88 13.62
N PRO A 243 11.52 15.73 14.92
CA PRO A 243 12.42 16.16 15.97
C PRO A 243 13.71 15.34 15.95
N GLU A 244 13.61 14.05 15.68
CA GLU A 244 14.73 13.12 15.61
C GLU A 244 15.18 12.84 14.16
N PRO A 245 16.44 12.40 13.97
CA PRO A 245 16.90 11.96 12.66
C PRO A 245 16.07 10.79 12.14
N LEU A 246 15.72 10.85 10.85
CA LEU A 246 15.12 9.71 10.14
C LEU A 246 16.00 8.46 10.31
N ARG A 247 15.40 7.27 10.23
CA ARG A 247 16.09 5.98 10.34
C ARG A 247 15.97 5.18 9.06
N PHE A 248 14.80 5.22 8.43
CA PHE A 248 14.51 4.51 7.19
C PHE A 248 13.35 5.15 6.42
N LEU A 249 13.22 4.74 5.16
CA LEU A 249 12.05 4.91 4.31
C LEU A 249 11.42 3.55 4.11
N ALA A 250 10.09 3.46 4.12
CA ALA A 250 9.37 2.20 3.89
C ALA A 250 8.18 2.39 2.95
N LEU A 251 7.97 1.39 2.08
CA LEU A 251 6.78 1.21 1.28
C LEU A 251 5.79 0.33 2.06
N GLY A 252 4.68 0.91 2.51
CA GLY A 252 3.75 0.26 3.43
C GLY A 252 3.16 -1.03 2.88
N ASN A 253 3.33 -2.14 3.61
CA ASN A 253 3.01 -3.46 3.08
C ASN A 253 1.52 -3.67 2.72
N SER A 254 0.62 -3.04 3.46
CA SER A 254 -0.83 -3.14 3.24
C SER A 254 -1.40 -2.01 2.37
N THR A 255 -0.81 -0.82 2.43
CA THR A 255 -1.38 0.40 1.84
C THR A 255 -0.70 0.84 0.56
N GLY A 256 0.56 0.44 0.34
CA GLY A 256 1.42 1.00 -0.71
C GLY A 256 1.82 2.45 -0.45
N ASN A 257 1.55 3.02 0.73
CA ASN A 257 1.96 4.39 1.03
C ASN A 257 3.45 4.45 1.35
N LEU A 258 4.13 5.51 0.89
CA LEU A 258 5.54 5.73 1.20
C LEU A 258 5.66 6.58 2.46
N GLY A 259 6.46 6.11 3.43
CA GLY A 259 6.73 6.83 4.66
C GLY A 259 8.22 7.05 4.92
N LEU A 260 8.54 8.17 5.57
CA LEU A 260 9.85 8.41 6.19
C LEU A 260 9.71 8.29 7.70
N TYR A 261 10.53 7.47 8.34
CA TYR A 261 10.34 7.12 9.75
C TYR A 261 11.49 7.57 10.63
N PHE A 262 11.18 8.10 11.81
CA PHE A 262 12.13 8.34 12.89
C PHE A 262 11.74 7.50 14.10
N TYR A 263 12.71 7.26 15.00
CA TYR A 263 12.41 6.58 16.27
C TYR A 263 12.06 7.62 17.32
N SER A 264 10.90 7.48 17.95
CA SER A 264 10.43 8.32 19.05
C SER A 264 10.78 7.65 20.37
N PRO A 265 11.81 8.11 21.11
CA PRO A 265 12.24 7.44 22.34
C PRO A 265 11.18 7.48 23.44
N GLY A 266 10.40 8.57 23.50
CA GLY A 266 9.31 8.72 24.49
C GLY A 266 8.17 7.73 24.27
N GLU A 267 7.88 7.39 23.01
CA GLU A 267 6.82 6.45 22.63
C GLU A 267 7.31 5.01 22.44
N GLY A 268 8.63 4.79 22.44
CA GLY A 268 9.25 3.48 22.22
C GLY A 268 8.95 2.88 20.85
N LYS A 269 8.62 3.69 19.84
CA LYS A 269 8.18 3.22 18.52
C LYS A 269 8.68 4.09 17.38
N PHE A 270 8.57 3.56 16.17
CA PHE A 270 8.79 4.34 14.95
C PHE A 270 7.56 5.16 14.60
N GLU A 271 7.77 6.43 14.28
CA GLU A 271 6.74 7.36 13.84
C GLU A 271 7.04 7.88 12.45
N ALA A 272 5.98 8.11 11.67
CA ALA A 272 6.09 8.67 10.35
C ALA A 272 6.32 10.19 10.44
N ALA A 273 7.46 10.65 9.94
CA ALA A 273 7.76 12.06 9.74
C ALA A 273 7.12 12.65 8.48
N PHE A 274 6.81 11.77 7.53
CA PHE A 274 6.26 12.10 6.23
C PHE A 274 5.48 10.89 5.72
N GLN A 275 4.36 11.15 5.05
CA GLN A 275 3.63 10.18 4.24
C GLN A 275 3.36 10.80 2.87
N ALA A 276 3.53 10.03 1.81
CA ALA A 276 3.27 10.50 0.44
C ALA A 276 1.79 10.83 0.21
N LEU A 277 0.90 10.04 0.82
CA LEU A 277 -0.55 10.15 0.69
C LEU A 277 -1.15 10.37 2.08
N ASN A 278 -1.90 11.45 2.25
CA ASN A 278 -2.45 11.85 3.56
C ASN A 278 -3.90 11.39 3.78
N THR A 279 -4.62 11.03 2.70
CA THR A 279 -6.01 10.58 2.79
C THR A 279 -6.12 9.13 2.37
N THR A 280 -7.02 8.39 3.03
CA THR A 280 -7.28 6.98 2.70
C THR A 280 -7.73 6.83 1.25
N CYS A 281 -8.56 7.74 0.73
CA CYS A 281 -9.06 7.67 -0.64
C CYS A 281 -8.05 8.02 -1.73
N ASP A 282 -6.84 8.47 -1.37
CA ASP A 282 -5.74 8.62 -2.33
C ASP A 282 -4.92 7.33 -2.50
N LEU A 283 -5.16 6.31 -1.66
CA LEU A 283 -4.51 5.01 -1.77
C LEU A 283 -5.10 4.22 -2.97
N PRO A 284 -4.27 3.54 -3.76
CA PRO A 284 -4.69 2.85 -4.98
C PRO A 284 -5.65 1.69 -4.73
N LEU A 285 -5.56 1.03 -3.57
CA LEU A 285 -6.43 -0.08 -3.15
C LEU A 285 -7.28 0.28 -1.91
N ALA A 286 -7.64 1.56 -1.74
CA ALA A 286 -8.50 2.01 -0.63
C ALA A 286 -9.80 1.22 -0.54
N CYS A 287 -10.37 0.87 -1.70
CA CYS A 287 -11.54 0.02 -1.82
C CYS A 287 -11.23 -1.19 -2.70
N LYS A 288 -11.96 -2.29 -2.45
CA LYS A 288 -11.95 -3.47 -3.32
C LYS A 288 -12.38 -3.12 -4.75
N PRO A 289 -12.06 -3.95 -5.76
CA PRO A 289 -12.43 -3.71 -7.15
C PRO A 289 -13.93 -3.39 -7.28
N TYR A 290 -14.27 -2.42 -8.14
CA TYR A 290 -15.63 -1.86 -8.32
C TYR A 290 -16.21 -1.10 -7.10
N GLY A 291 -15.38 -0.82 -6.08
CA GLY A 291 -15.71 0.09 -4.99
C GLY A 291 -15.27 1.53 -5.27
N ILE A 292 -16.06 2.48 -4.78
CA ILE A 292 -15.79 3.93 -4.80
C ILE A 292 -15.47 4.37 -3.37
N CYS A 293 -14.32 5.01 -3.18
CA CYS A 293 -13.97 5.65 -1.92
C CYS A 293 -14.67 7.01 -1.81
N THR A 294 -15.52 7.17 -0.80
CA THR A 294 -16.34 8.38 -0.59
C THR A 294 -15.62 9.42 0.26
N PHE A 295 -16.12 10.66 0.28
CA PHE A 295 -15.58 11.72 1.16
C PHE A 295 -15.58 11.36 2.65
N ALA A 296 -16.39 10.38 3.07
CA ALA A 296 -16.41 9.85 4.43
C ALA A 296 -15.26 8.84 4.71
N ASN A 297 -14.30 8.68 3.79
CA ASN A 297 -13.27 7.63 3.82
C ASN A 297 -13.86 6.21 3.92
N ALA A 298 -15.06 6.02 3.35
CA ALA A 298 -15.77 4.75 3.36
C ALA A 298 -15.99 4.24 1.93
N CYS A 299 -16.00 2.92 1.77
CA CYS A 299 -16.23 2.28 0.47
C CYS A 299 -17.72 2.08 0.20
N SER A 300 -18.16 2.52 -0.98
CA SER A 300 -19.48 2.23 -1.54
C SER A 300 -19.33 1.48 -2.84
N CYS A 301 -20.13 0.44 -3.09
CA CYS A 301 -20.07 -0.24 -4.37
C CYS A 301 -20.79 0.57 -5.46
N MET A 302 -20.28 0.47 -6.69
CA MET A 302 -20.92 1.06 -7.87
C MET A 302 -22.33 0.48 -8.04
N ARG A 303 -23.35 1.33 -7.91
CA ARG A 303 -24.76 0.93 -8.08
C ARG A 303 -25.01 0.51 -9.52
N GLY A 304 -25.81 -0.53 -9.72
CA GLY A 304 -26.10 -1.09 -11.05
C GLY A 304 -25.23 -2.28 -11.46
N LEU A 305 -24.18 -2.61 -10.68
CA LEU A 305 -23.34 -3.80 -10.90
C LEU A 305 -23.61 -4.94 -9.91
N ILE A 306 -24.33 -4.65 -8.83
CA ILE A 306 -24.62 -5.59 -7.75
C ILE A 306 -26.13 -5.55 -7.49
N GLY A 307 -26.74 -6.73 -7.32
CA GLY A 307 -28.14 -6.85 -6.92
C GLY A 307 -28.44 -6.14 -5.59
N GLU A 308 -29.72 -5.87 -5.32
CA GLU A 308 -30.24 -4.94 -4.29
C GLU A 308 -29.90 -5.22 -2.80
N LYS A 309 -28.92 -6.07 -2.47
CA LYS A 309 -28.52 -6.33 -1.06
C LYS A 309 -27.04 -6.05 -0.82
N PRO A 310 -26.68 -4.89 -0.22
CA PRO A 310 -25.33 -4.57 0.19
C PRO A 310 -25.08 -5.12 1.60
N THR A 311 -25.00 -6.44 1.75
CA THR A 311 -24.59 -7.04 3.05
C THR A 311 -23.17 -7.56 3.02
N ASN A 312 -22.54 -7.68 1.85
CA ASN A 312 -21.15 -8.12 1.74
C ASN A 312 -20.27 -6.99 1.18
N SER A 313 -19.13 -6.76 1.83
CA SER A 313 -18.05 -5.84 1.42
C SER A 313 -17.37 -6.20 0.09
N ASN A 314 -17.92 -7.16 -0.67
CA ASN A 314 -17.32 -7.68 -1.89
C ASN A 314 -18.04 -7.07 -3.10
N CYS A 315 -17.49 -5.97 -3.61
CA CYS A 315 -18.05 -5.29 -4.79
C CYS A 315 -17.74 -6.02 -6.12
N SER A 316 -16.96 -7.10 -6.07
CA SER A 316 -16.39 -7.82 -7.21
C SER A 316 -17.28 -8.89 -7.84
N VAL A 317 -18.61 -8.82 -7.65
CA VAL A 317 -19.51 -9.87 -8.15
C VAL A 317 -19.67 -9.79 -9.67
N GLY A 318 -19.12 -10.77 -10.39
CA GLY A 318 -19.69 -11.25 -11.65
C GLY A 318 -19.27 -10.60 -12.96
N ILE A 319 -18.39 -9.59 -12.99
CA ILE A 319 -17.88 -9.02 -14.26
C ILE A 319 -16.55 -9.69 -14.61
N SER A 320 -16.65 -10.82 -15.30
CA SER A 320 -15.48 -11.47 -15.90
C SER A 320 -15.10 -10.74 -17.19
N GLY A 321 -13.90 -10.15 -17.23
CA GLY A 321 -13.38 -9.41 -18.37
C GLY A 321 -13.21 -10.32 -19.60
N GLY A 322 -13.56 -9.82 -20.78
CA GLY A 322 -13.45 -10.56 -22.04
C GLY A 322 -14.57 -10.30 -23.05
N PHE A 323 -15.57 -9.49 -22.68
CA PHE A 323 -16.61 -9.04 -23.60
C PHE A 323 -16.21 -7.70 -24.25
N CYS A 324 -16.37 -7.63 -25.57
CA CYS A 324 -16.08 -6.45 -26.39
C CYS A 324 -17.11 -6.34 -27.52
N GLY A 325 -17.20 -5.15 -28.08
CA GLY A 325 -18.15 -4.79 -29.13
C GLY A 325 -19.51 -4.36 -28.55
N SER A 326 -20.11 -3.39 -29.23
CA SER A 326 -21.37 -2.73 -28.84
C SER A 326 -22.59 -3.67 -28.73
N SER A 327 -22.50 -4.89 -29.25
CA SER A 327 -23.53 -5.92 -29.08
C SER A 327 -23.48 -6.59 -27.70
N LYS A 328 -22.30 -6.65 -27.05
CA LYS A 328 -22.07 -7.38 -25.80
C LYS A 328 -21.72 -6.47 -24.62
N ALA A 329 -21.17 -5.29 -24.89
CA ALA A 329 -20.70 -4.33 -23.89
C ALA A 329 -21.44 -3.00 -23.99
N GLU A 330 -21.63 -2.34 -22.85
CA GLU A 330 -21.99 -0.92 -22.75
C GLU A 330 -21.14 -0.24 -21.67
N MET A 331 -21.07 1.09 -21.70
CA MET A 331 -20.36 1.88 -20.68
C MET A 331 -21.37 2.45 -19.68
N LEU A 332 -21.15 2.20 -18.39
CA LEU A 332 -21.89 2.81 -17.29
C LEU A 332 -21.11 4.02 -16.78
N GLU A 333 -21.64 5.22 -17.01
CA GLU A 333 -21.09 6.45 -16.45
C GLU A 333 -21.40 6.58 -14.96
N LEU A 334 -20.39 6.99 -14.20
CA LEU A 334 -20.48 7.30 -12.77
C LEU A 334 -20.29 8.80 -12.56
N ASP A 335 -21.28 9.44 -11.96
CA ASP A 335 -21.24 10.86 -11.66
C ASP A 335 -20.26 11.18 -10.52
N SER A 336 -19.48 12.27 -10.68
CA SER A 336 -18.64 12.84 -9.61
C SER A 336 -17.60 11.85 -9.05
N VAL A 337 -16.98 11.09 -9.96
CA VAL A 337 -15.99 10.06 -9.65
C VAL A 337 -14.75 10.25 -10.52
N SER A 338 -13.58 9.96 -9.94
CA SER A 338 -12.28 9.96 -10.61
C SER A 338 -11.45 8.73 -10.19
N SER A 339 -10.26 8.60 -10.76
CA SER A 339 -9.27 7.58 -10.42
C SER A 339 -8.02 8.23 -9.83
N VAL A 340 -7.43 7.59 -8.81
CA VAL A 340 -6.09 7.95 -8.30
C VAL A 340 -4.98 7.35 -9.16
N LEU A 341 -5.33 6.38 -10.02
CA LEU A 341 -4.40 5.72 -10.92
C LEU A 341 -4.10 6.60 -12.13
N GLN A 342 -2.82 6.84 -12.34
CA GLN A 342 -2.19 7.64 -13.39
C GLN A 342 -1.45 6.73 -14.38
N ASP A 343 -0.85 7.34 -15.41
CA ASP A 343 -0.10 6.65 -16.47
C ASP A 343 -0.91 5.56 -17.22
N ALA A 344 -2.24 5.65 -17.16
CA ALA A 344 -3.12 4.85 -18.00
C ALA A 344 -2.96 5.23 -19.48
N ALA A 345 -3.35 4.32 -20.38
CA ALA A 345 -3.27 4.58 -21.81
C ALA A 345 -4.10 5.81 -22.16
N LYS A 346 -3.42 6.89 -22.56
CA LYS A 346 -3.99 8.22 -22.76
C LYS A 346 -4.15 8.56 -24.24
N ARG A 347 -5.26 9.18 -24.58
CA ARG A 347 -5.50 9.85 -25.87
C ARG A 347 -5.95 11.28 -25.61
N VAL A 348 -5.43 12.22 -26.40
CA VAL A 348 -5.79 13.64 -26.32
C VAL A 348 -6.71 14.03 -27.47
N ASN A 349 -7.50 15.09 -27.28
CA ASN A 349 -8.39 15.68 -28.29
C ASN A 349 -9.44 14.71 -28.86
N VAL A 350 -9.88 13.75 -28.06
CA VAL A 350 -11.00 12.85 -28.39
C VAL A 350 -12.30 13.33 -27.73
N SER A 351 -13.44 13.04 -28.34
CA SER A 351 -14.74 13.26 -27.69
C SER A 351 -15.00 12.19 -26.63
N LYS A 352 -15.94 12.45 -25.72
CA LYS A 352 -16.39 11.47 -24.73
C LYS A 352 -16.94 10.20 -25.39
N GLU A 353 -17.80 10.35 -26.40
CA GLU A 353 -18.36 9.23 -27.16
C GLU A 353 -17.27 8.39 -27.85
N THR A 354 -16.26 9.03 -28.46
CA THR A 354 -15.11 8.31 -29.02
C THR A 354 -14.34 7.57 -27.93
N CYS A 355 -14.16 8.17 -26.76
CA CYS A 355 -13.49 7.54 -25.62
C CYS A 355 -14.23 6.28 -25.15
N GLU A 356 -15.56 6.33 -25.08
CA GLU A 356 -16.43 5.21 -24.74
C GLU A 356 -16.31 4.07 -25.75
N ASN A 357 -16.53 4.37 -27.04
CA ASN A 357 -16.53 3.36 -28.10
C ASN A 357 -15.19 2.62 -28.20
N LEU A 358 -14.07 3.35 -28.06
CA LEU A 358 -12.74 2.73 -28.06
C LEU A 358 -12.54 1.74 -26.91
N CYS A 359 -13.12 1.99 -25.71
CA CYS A 359 -13.05 1.05 -24.60
C CYS A 359 -14.00 -0.14 -24.78
N VAL A 360 -15.19 0.09 -25.35
CA VAL A 360 -16.16 -0.97 -25.68
C VAL A 360 -15.58 -1.98 -26.65
N ASP A 361 -14.85 -1.52 -27.66
CA ASP A 361 -14.23 -2.37 -28.68
C ASP A 361 -12.94 -3.07 -28.18
N ASP A 362 -12.26 -2.48 -27.20
CA ASP A 362 -11.10 -3.09 -26.56
C ASP A 362 -11.54 -4.18 -25.55
N CYS A 363 -11.31 -5.45 -25.92
CA CYS A 363 -11.64 -6.62 -25.10
C CYS A 363 -10.92 -6.64 -23.74
N THR A 364 -9.86 -5.87 -23.59
CA THR A 364 -9.07 -5.76 -22.37
C THR A 364 -9.34 -4.48 -21.57
N CYS A 365 -9.98 -3.46 -22.15
CA CYS A 365 -10.43 -2.29 -21.40
C CYS A 365 -11.54 -2.66 -20.40
N ALA A 366 -11.45 -2.13 -19.18
CA ALA A 366 -12.42 -2.32 -18.11
C ALA A 366 -13.10 -1.01 -17.70
N ALA A 367 -12.41 0.12 -17.82
CA ALA A 367 -12.96 1.44 -17.54
C ALA A 367 -12.27 2.54 -18.35
N ALA A 368 -12.91 3.69 -18.46
CA ALA A 368 -12.40 4.88 -19.10
C ALA A 368 -12.64 6.11 -18.20
N LEU A 369 -11.66 7.01 -18.13
CA LEU A 369 -11.82 8.34 -17.53
C LEU A 369 -11.70 9.38 -18.63
N TYR A 370 -12.77 10.14 -18.84
CA TYR A 370 -12.79 11.27 -19.74
C TYR A 370 -12.70 12.58 -18.96
N SER A 371 -11.81 13.46 -19.41
CA SER A 371 -11.70 14.84 -18.95
C SER A 371 -12.15 15.79 -20.06
N SER A 372 -13.09 16.69 -19.74
CA SER A 372 -13.65 17.63 -20.71
C SER A 372 -12.75 18.81 -21.06
N GLY A 373 -11.59 18.94 -20.40
CA GLY A 373 -10.70 20.10 -20.53
C GLY A 373 -11.17 21.34 -19.76
N ILE A 374 -12.04 21.17 -18.77
CA ILE A 374 -12.45 22.21 -17.82
C ILE A 374 -11.67 21.97 -16.53
N GLY A 375 -11.01 23.00 -15.98
CA GLY A 375 -10.19 22.89 -14.75
C GLY A 375 -8.69 22.72 -15.04
N GLU A 376 -8.00 21.84 -14.29
CA GLU A 376 -6.53 21.60 -14.40
C GLU A 376 -6.10 20.93 -15.72
N ALA A 377 -7.03 20.40 -16.51
CA ALA A 377 -6.74 19.77 -17.79
C ALA A 377 -6.85 20.80 -18.92
N GLU A 378 -5.73 21.14 -19.56
CA GLU A 378 -5.69 22.09 -20.69
C GLU A 378 -6.33 21.52 -21.98
N GLN A 379 -6.58 20.20 -22.04
CA GLN A 379 -7.07 19.49 -23.21
C GLN A 379 -8.11 18.44 -22.85
N ARG A 380 -8.87 18.00 -23.85
CA ARG A 380 -9.77 16.84 -23.70
C ARG A 380 -8.93 15.57 -23.65
N GLU A 381 -9.06 14.81 -22.58
CA GLU A 381 -8.25 13.61 -22.37
C GLU A 381 -9.12 12.39 -22.13
N CYS A 382 -8.69 11.25 -22.64
CA CYS A 382 -9.30 9.96 -22.43
C CYS A 382 -8.24 8.98 -21.94
N HIS A 383 -8.48 8.39 -20.78
CA HIS A 383 -7.61 7.42 -20.13
C HIS A 383 -8.31 6.07 -20.06
N HIS A 384 -7.69 5.01 -20.56
CA HIS A 384 -8.25 3.65 -20.52
C HIS A 384 -7.54 2.78 -19.49
N TYR A 385 -8.35 2.16 -18.62
CA TYR A 385 -7.92 1.30 -17.54
C TYR A 385 -8.29 -0.15 -17.83
N ARG A 386 -7.40 -1.07 -17.45
CA ARG A 386 -7.57 -2.52 -17.60
C ARG A 386 -8.17 -3.18 -16.36
N LEU A 387 -8.42 -2.37 -15.33
CA LEU A 387 -8.98 -2.76 -14.04
C LEU A 387 -9.81 -1.61 -13.46
N VAL A 388 -10.76 -1.93 -12.57
CA VAL A 388 -11.63 -0.96 -11.90
C VAL A 388 -11.24 -0.87 -10.42
N MET A 389 -10.15 -0.15 -10.15
CA MET A 389 -9.60 0.09 -8.80
C MET A 389 -9.13 1.54 -8.67
N GLY A 390 -8.83 1.99 -7.45
CA GLY A 390 -8.37 3.35 -7.18
C GLY A 390 -9.43 4.43 -7.45
N VAL A 391 -10.71 4.06 -7.38
CA VAL A 391 -11.82 4.95 -7.73
C VAL A 391 -12.25 5.75 -6.51
N LYS A 392 -12.34 7.08 -6.65
CA LYS A 392 -12.74 7.99 -5.55
C LYS A 392 -13.78 9.01 -5.97
N GLN A 393 -14.56 9.47 -5.00
CA GLN A 393 -15.51 10.55 -5.16
C GLN A 393 -14.77 11.89 -5.30
N VAL A 394 -15.25 12.74 -6.21
CA VAL A 394 -14.75 14.10 -6.44
C VAL A 394 -15.92 15.09 -6.43
N GLU A 395 -15.62 16.39 -6.33
CA GLU A 395 -16.65 17.42 -6.35
C GLU A 395 -17.40 17.45 -7.69
N LYS A 396 -18.68 17.86 -7.61
CA LYS A 396 -19.50 18.06 -8.81
C LYS A 396 -18.92 19.18 -9.65
N GLY A 397 -18.99 19.03 -10.97
CA GLY A 397 -18.50 20.06 -11.90
C GLY A 397 -17.00 19.98 -12.19
N SER A 398 -16.30 18.93 -11.76
CA SER A 398 -14.88 18.69 -12.05
C SER A 398 -14.56 18.47 -13.54
N GLY A 399 -15.57 18.37 -14.41
CA GLY A 399 -15.38 18.05 -15.83
C GLY A 399 -14.93 16.61 -16.10
N LEU A 400 -14.90 15.76 -15.07
CA LEU A 400 -14.51 14.36 -15.16
C LEU A 400 -15.73 13.45 -15.30
N SER A 401 -15.59 12.44 -16.16
CA SER A 401 -16.57 11.38 -16.37
C SER A 401 -15.85 10.04 -16.32
N TYR A 402 -16.07 9.28 -15.25
CA TYR A 402 -15.53 7.93 -15.10
C TYR A 402 -16.58 6.92 -15.55
N MET A 403 -16.21 6.00 -16.43
CA MET A 403 -17.12 5.08 -17.09
C MET A 403 -16.60 3.66 -16.97
N VAL A 404 -17.45 2.73 -16.55
CA VAL A 404 -17.10 1.31 -16.36
C VAL A 404 -17.72 0.47 -17.46
N LYS A 405 -16.95 -0.45 -18.05
CA LYS A 405 -17.45 -1.38 -19.07
C LYS A 405 -18.24 -2.51 -18.41
N VAL A 406 -19.48 -2.69 -18.84
CA VAL A 406 -20.42 -3.66 -18.26
C VAL A 406 -21.09 -4.49 -19.35
N PRO A 407 -21.52 -5.74 -19.06
CA PRO A 407 -22.29 -6.51 -20.03
C PRO A 407 -23.58 -5.78 -20.39
N LYS A 408 -23.96 -5.82 -21.67
CA LYS A 408 -25.18 -5.16 -22.15
C LYS A 408 -26.40 -5.79 -21.49
N GLY A 409 -27.31 -4.96 -20.97
CA GLY A 409 -28.53 -5.43 -20.29
C GLY A 409 -28.37 -5.66 -18.79
N THR A 410 -27.24 -5.28 -18.20
CA THR A 410 -27.02 -5.28 -16.73
C THR A 410 -27.86 -4.21 -16.01
N ARG A 411 -28.55 -3.32 -16.75
CA ARG A 411 -29.57 -2.43 -16.19
C ARG A 411 -30.71 -3.24 -15.59
N GLY A 412 -30.65 -3.48 -14.29
CA GLY A 412 -31.83 -3.76 -13.49
C GLY A 412 -32.91 -2.72 -13.81
N SER A 413 -34.13 -3.19 -14.06
CA SER A 413 -35.29 -2.39 -14.42
C SER A 413 -35.56 -1.28 -13.40
N HIS A 414 -34.96 -0.11 -13.60
CA HIS A 414 -35.40 1.14 -13.00
C HIS A 414 -35.62 2.15 -14.12
N GLY A 415 -36.91 2.25 -14.48
CA GLY A 415 -37.42 3.29 -15.35
C GLY A 415 -37.09 4.68 -14.82
N LYS A 416 -37.13 5.64 -15.74
CA LYS A 416 -37.24 7.08 -15.48
C LYS A 416 -37.99 7.32 -14.17
N SER A 417 -37.28 7.68 -13.10
CA SER A 417 -37.94 7.98 -11.84
C SER A 417 -38.66 9.33 -11.96
N ASN A 418 -39.95 9.25 -12.32
CA ASN A 418 -40.93 10.33 -12.13
C ASN A 418 -41.11 10.73 -10.65
N VAL A 419 -40.37 10.10 -9.72
CA VAL A 419 -40.40 10.31 -8.27
C VAL A 419 -39.96 11.73 -7.89
N LYS A 420 -39.02 12.36 -8.63
CA LYS A 420 -38.64 13.77 -8.36
C LYS A 420 -39.78 14.77 -8.55
N LYS A 421 -40.77 14.46 -9.40
CA LYS A 421 -41.90 15.37 -9.67
C LYS A 421 -42.98 15.28 -8.59
N TRP A 422 -43.22 14.10 -8.04
CA TRP A 422 -44.22 13.89 -6.98
C TRP A 422 -43.75 14.36 -5.60
N VAL A 423 -42.46 14.23 -5.28
CA VAL A 423 -41.92 14.68 -3.98
C VAL A 423 -41.95 16.21 -3.86
N LEU A 424 -41.66 16.95 -4.93
CA LEU A 424 -41.74 18.43 -4.92
C LEU A 424 -43.18 18.94 -4.78
N ILE A 425 -44.16 18.23 -5.36
CA ILE A 425 -45.58 18.60 -5.23
C ILE A 425 -46.07 18.36 -3.80
N MET A 426 -45.68 17.24 -3.16
CA MET A 426 -46.08 16.94 -1.78
C MET A 426 -45.48 17.91 -0.74
N VAL A 427 -44.21 18.30 -0.90
CA VAL A 427 -43.57 19.28 0.00
C VAL A 427 -44.23 20.66 -0.14
N GLY A 428 -44.54 21.10 -1.36
CA GLY A 428 -45.24 22.38 -1.59
C GLY A 428 -46.66 22.44 -1.01
N VAL A 429 -47.39 21.32 -1.02
CA VAL A 429 -48.76 21.25 -0.44
C VAL A 429 -48.73 21.26 1.09
N ILE A 430 -47.76 20.56 1.70
CA ILE A 430 -47.61 20.54 3.15
C ILE A 430 -47.18 21.91 3.68
N ASP A 431 -46.18 22.54 3.07
CA ASP A 431 -45.72 23.88 3.48
C ASP A 431 -46.82 24.93 3.29
N GLY A 432 -47.60 24.84 2.19
CA GLY A 432 -48.76 25.70 1.96
C GLY A 432 -49.86 25.57 3.01
N LEU A 433 -50.16 24.34 3.44
CA LEU A 433 -51.16 24.08 4.50
C LEU A 433 -50.69 24.60 5.87
N ILE A 434 -49.40 24.46 6.20
CA ILE A 434 -48.84 24.97 7.45
C ILE A 434 -48.91 26.51 7.47
N ILE A 435 -48.55 27.17 6.36
CA ILE A 435 -48.61 28.64 6.26
C ILE A 435 -50.06 29.13 6.41
N LEU A 436 -51.03 28.47 5.78
CA LEU A 436 -52.45 28.80 5.91
C LEU A 436 -52.96 28.65 7.34
N LEU A 437 -52.56 27.59 8.06
CA LEU A 437 -52.94 27.38 9.45
C LEU A 437 -52.32 28.43 10.39
N VAL A 438 -51.05 28.80 10.17
CA VAL A 438 -50.36 29.82 10.97
C VAL A 438 -50.97 31.20 10.73
N LEU A 439 -51.18 31.59 9.47
CA LEU A 439 -51.78 32.89 9.14
C LEU A 439 -53.25 32.97 9.55
N GLY A 440 -54.01 31.88 9.39
CA GLY A 440 -55.39 31.77 9.86
C GLY A 440 -55.49 31.86 11.38
N GLY A 441 -54.58 31.18 12.11
CA GLY A 441 -54.48 31.25 13.56
C GLY A 441 -54.11 32.65 14.07
N LEU A 442 -53.15 33.31 13.44
CA LEU A 442 -52.79 34.70 13.75
C LEU A 442 -53.94 35.67 13.48
N GLY A 443 -54.63 35.53 12.33
CA GLY A 443 -55.80 36.32 11.99
C GLY A 443 -56.93 36.16 13.02
N TYR A 444 -57.23 34.92 13.41
CA TYR A 444 -58.20 34.62 14.45
C TYR A 444 -57.81 35.24 15.80
N TYR A 445 -56.54 35.13 16.18
CA TYR A 445 -56.01 35.74 17.41
C TYR A 445 -56.17 37.27 17.41
N PHE A 446 -55.86 37.96 16.30
CA PHE A 446 -56.03 39.41 16.19
C PHE A 446 -57.51 39.84 16.25
N ILE A 447 -58.41 39.06 15.64
CA ILE A 447 -59.86 39.29 15.73
C ILE A 447 -60.36 39.10 17.17
N GLN A 448 -59.88 38.06 17.87
CA GLN A 448 -60.24 37.80 19.25
C GLN A 448 -59.67 38.88 20.20
N LYS A 449 -58.46 39.38 19.93
CA LYS A 449 -57.83 40.49 20.66
C LYS A 449 -58.58 41.81 20.45
N ARG A 450 -59.06 42.09 19.23
CA ARG A 450 -59.93 43.26 18.96
C ARG A 450 -61.29 43.15 19.62
N ARG A 451 -61.87 41.94 19.73
CA ARG A 451 -63.13 41.72 20.45
C ARG A 451 -63.01 41.86 21.97
N LYS A 452 -61.82 41.64 22.55
CA LYS A 452 -61.59 41.77 24.01
C LYS A 452 -61.18 43.18 24.47
N ASN A 453 -60.84 44.08 23.54
CA ASN A 453 -60.60 45.49 23.83
C ASN A 453 -61.60 46.38 23.06
N PRO A 454 -62.86 46.49 23.49
CA PRO A 454 -63.67 47.62 23.10
C PRO A 454 -63.03 48.88 23.69
N THR A 455 -62.72 49.82 22.80
CA THR A 455 -62.41 51.22 23.08
C THR A 455 -63.30 51.75 24.21
N GLN A 456 -62.70 52.08 25.35
CA GLN A 456 -63.26 53.05 26.28
C GLN A 456 -63.09 54.43 25.65
N HIS A 457 -64.22 55.02 25.26
CA HIS A 457 -64.38 56.46 25.21
C HIS A 457 -64.69 56.97 26.62
#